data_AF-A0AAW5VQ62-F1
#
_entry.id   AF-A0AAW5VQ62-F1
#
_cell.length_a   1.000
_cell.length_b   1.000
_cell.length_c   1.000
_cell.angle_alpha   90.00
_cell.angle_beta   90.00
_cell.angle_gamma   90.00
#
_symmetry.space_group_name_H-M   'P 1'
#
loop_
_entity.id
_entity.type
_entity.pdbx_description
1 polymer ?
#
loop_
_entity_poly.entity_id
_entity_poly.type
_entity_poly.pdbx_seq_one_letter_code
_entity_poly.pdbx_strand_id
1 'polypeptide(L)' 'MIWGEGWLKNPKMLPAIFVGVGTIVAPWLLMQPAMGIGFAASKTPKPYQVRLRNLAIHTVYGLGLYGSALLTNVLFR' A
#
# COMPACT_ATOMS: atom_id res chain seq x y z
N MET A 1 6.06 17.07 3.74
CA MET A 1 5.43 15.92 3.05
C MET A 1 6.44 15.31 2.09
N ILE A 2 6.65 13.99 2.10
CA ILE A 2 7.76 13.32 1.38
C ILE A 2 7.72 13.57 -0.15
N TRP A 3 6.54 13.70 -0.75
CA TRP A 3 6.37 14.02 -2.19
C TRP A 3 5.87 15.45 -2.48
N GLY A 4 5.61 16.24 -1.43
CA GLY A 4 5.11 17.62 -1.54
C GLY A 4 3.73 17.77 -2.18
N GLU A 5 3.21 19.00 -2.19
CA GLU A 5 1.93 19.34 -2.84
C GLU A 5 2.02 19.28 -4.37
N GLY A 6 3.22 19.44 -4.93
CA GLY A 6 3.46 19.34 -6.37
C GLY A 6 3.03 18.00 -6.96
N TRP A 7 3.07 16.93 -6.18
CA TRP A 7 2.56 15.63 -6.61
C TRP A 7 1.03 15.65 -6.82
N LEU A 8 0.25 16.33 -5.98
CA LEU A 8 -1.19 16.48 -6.20
C LEU A 8 -1.50 17.33 -7.45
N LYS A 9 -0.62 18.28 -7.79
CA LYS A 9 -0.75 19.11 -9.02
C LYS A 9 -0.36 18.35 -10.30
N ASN A 10 0.50 17.34 -10.20
CA ASN A 10 0.88 16.46 -11.32
C ASN A 10 1.04 15.02 -10.82
N PRO A 11 -0.08 14.30 -10.58
CA PRO A 11 -0.05 12.99 -9.96
C PRO A 11 0.82 12.02 -10.76
N LYS A 12 1.75 11.37 -10.06
CA LYS A 12 2.56 10.26 -10.60
C LYS A 12 2.18 8.97 -9.91
N MET A 13 2.10 7.88 -10.68
CA MET A 13 1.71 6.57 -10.15
C MET A 13 2.76 6.00 -9.18
N LEU A 14 4.05 6.16 -9.48
CA LEU A 14 5.13 5.53 -8.71
C LEU A 14 5.13 5.90 -7.21
N PRO A 15 5.00 7.18 -6.80
CA PRO A 15 4.83 7.56 -5.40
C PRO A 15 3.67 6.86 -4.69
N ALA A 16 2.50 6.79 -5.33
CA ALA A 16 1.31 6.19 -4.73
C ALA A 16 1.45 4.67 -4.56
N ILE A 17 2.02 3.99 -5.56
CA ILE A 17 2.32 2.55 -5.46
C ILE A 17 3.40 2.29 -4.40
N PHE A 18 4.44 3.13 -4.34
CA PHE A 18 5.50 2.99 -3.33
C PHE A 18 4.93 3.12 -1.92
N VAL A 19 4.09 4.12 -1.67
CA VAL A 19 3.40 4.27 -0.39
C VAL A 19 2.46 3.09 -0.14
N GLY A 20 1.64 2.72 -1.12
CA GLY A 20 0.66 1.65 -0.99
C GLY A 20 1.29 0.29 -0.68
N VAL A 21 2.32 -0.11 -1.40
CA VAL A 21 3.08 -1.33 -1.12
C VAL A 21 3.90 -1.18 0.17
N GLY A 22 4.47 -0.01 0.43
CA GLY A 22 5.26 0.26 1.64
C GLY A 22 4.48 0.03 2.94
N THR A 23 3.15 0.25 2.94
CA THR A 23 2.34 -0.04 4.14
C THR A 23 2.30 -1.53 4.50
N ILE A 24 2.75 -2.46 3.64
CA ILE A 24 2.77 -3.90 3.90
C ILE A 24 3.74 -4.28 5.02
N VAL A 25 4.72 -3.41 5.29
CA VAL A 25 5.67 -3.58 6.39
C VAL A 25 4.93 -3.69 7.74
N ALA A 26 3.86 -2.90 7.94
CA ALA A 26 3.07 -2.92 9.17
C ALA A 26 2.40 -4.28 9.41
N PRO A 27 1.60 -4.86 8.48
CA PRO A 27 1.05 -6.18 8.69
C PRO A 27 2.12 -7.27 8.77
N TRP A 28 3.16 -7.24 7.94
CA TRP A 28 4.15 -8.33 7.94
C TRP A 28 5.04 -8.39 9.19
N LEU A 29 5.39 -7.23 9.76
CA LEU A 29 6.36 -7.16 10.86
C LEU A 29 5.75 -6.89 12.23
N LEU A 30 4.53 -6.33 12.29
CA LEU A 30 3.86 -6.02 13.55
C LEU A 30 2.57 -6.81 13.72
N MET A 31 1.60 -6.64 12.81
CA MET A 31 0.25 -7.17 13.02
C MET A 31 0.21 -8.70 12.92
N GLN A 32 0.80 -9.30 11.88
CA GLN A 32 0.80 -10.76 11.70
C GLN A 32 1.56 -11.51 12.80
N PRO A 33 2.74 -11.04 13.25
CA PRO A 33 3.37 -11.57 14.46
C PRO A 33 2.47 -11.45 15.70
N ALA A 34 1.88 -10.28 15.95
CA ALA A 34 1.01 -10.06 17.11
C ALA A 34 -0.26 -10.94 17.07
N MET A 35 -0.77 -11.26 15.88
CA MET A 35 -1.89 -12.18 15.66
C MET A 35 -1.48 -13.66 15.75
N GLY A 36 -0.22 -13.97 16.05
CA GLY A 36 0.27 -15.35 16.22
C GLY A 36 0.55 -16.10 14.91
N ILE A 37 0.32 -15.49 13.75
CA ILE A 37 0.53 -16.13 12.43
C ILE A 37 1.95 -15.93 11.88
N GLY A 38 2.84 -15.29 12.66
CA GLY A 38 4.26 -15.15 12.38
C GLY A 38 4.62 -13.99 11.45
N PHE A 39 5.92 -13.72 11.32
CA PHE A 39 6.46 -12.71 10.40
C PHE A 39 6.10 -13.03 8.96
N ALA A 40 5.50 -12.07 8.26
CA ALA A 40 4.98 -12.26 6.90
C ALA A 40 4.18 -13.57 6.75
N ALA A 41 3.30 -13.84 7.71
CA ALA A 41 2.39 -14.99 7.77
C ALA A 41 3.09 -16.36 7.75
N SER A 42 4.34 -16.45 8.23
CA SER A 42 5.18 -17.66 8.16
C SER A 42 4.60 -18.89 8.85
N LYS A 43 3.69 -18.73 9.83
CA LYS A 43 3.05 -19.83 10.56
C LYS A 43 1.68 -20.23 10.00
N THR A 44 1.24 -19.62 8.89
CA THR A 44 -0.02 -20.03 8.23
C THR A 44 0.19 -21.29 7.38
N PRO A 45 -0.86 -22.11 7.13
CA PRO A 45 -0.73 -23.29 6.28
C PRO A 45 -0.32 -22.99 4.83
N LYS A 46 -0.57 -21.76 4.34
CA LYS A 46 -0.29 -21.33 2.95
C LYS A 46 0.34 -19.93 2.92
N PRO A 47 1.59 -19.76 3.38
CA PRO A 47 2.21 -18.45 3.61
C PRO A 47 2.31 -17.60 2.34
N TYR A 48 2.65 -18.20 1.20
CA TYR A 48 2.74 -17.49 -0.08
C TYR A 48 1.40 -16.92 -0.54
N GLN A 49 0.29 -17.64 -0.30
CA GLN A 49 -1.04 -17.14 -0.66
C GLN A 49 -1.43 -15.93 0.19
N VAL A 50 -1.09 -15.94 1.47
CA VAL A 50 -1.33 -14.80 2.37
C VAL A 50 -0.48 -13.60 1.95
N ARG A 51 0.81 -13.80 1.65
CA ARG A 51 1.71 -12.74 1.18
C ARG A 51 1.24 -12.11 -0.12
N LEU A 52 0.84 -12.93 -1.10
CA LEU A 52 0.30 -12.44 -2.37
C LEU A 52 -0.99 -11.64 -2.18
N ARG A 53 -1.89 -12.10 -1.30
CA ARG A 53 -3.11 -11.35 -0.95
C ARG A 53 -2.77 -10.03 -0.26
N ASN A 54 -1.83 -10.01 0.68
CA ASN A 54 -1.40 -8.75 1.31
C ASN A 54 -0.85 -7.78 0.28
N LEU A 55 0.04 -8.26 -0.60
CA LEU A 55 0.62 -7.45 -1.67
C LEU A 55 -0.46 -6.91 -2.61
N ALA A 56 -1.42 -7.75 -3.04
CA ALA A 56 -2.52 -7.32 -3.89
C ALA A 56 -3.37 -6.22 -3.24
N ILE A 57 -3.75 -6.39 -1.97
CA ILE A 57 -4.52 -5.38 -1.21
C ILE A 57 -3.76 -4.04 -1.15
N HIS A 58 -2.46 -4.10 -0.90
CA HIS A 58 -1.60 -2.92 -0.71
C HIS A 58 -1.30 -2.20 -2.04
N THR A 59 -1.17 -2.96 -3.13
CA THR A 59 -1.13 -2.41 -4.48
C THR A 59 -2.46 -1.75 -4.85
N VAL A 60 -3.61 -2.37 -4.55
CA VAL A 60 -4.94 -1.78 -4.78
C VAL A 60 -5.11 -0.48 -3.99
N TYR A 61 -4.64 -0.44 -2.73
CA TYR A 61 -4.60 0.78 -1.95
C TYR A 61 -3.75 1.88 -2.62
N GLY A 62 -2.56 1.54 -3.12
CA GLY A 62 -1.71 2.48 -3.88
C GLY A 62 -2.36 2.97 -5.18
N LEU A 63 -3.06 2.10 -5.91
CA LEU A 63 -3.86 2.49 -7.08
C LEU A 63 -5.00 3.43 -6.70
N GLY A 64 -5.67 3.17 -5.57
CA GLY A 64 -6.68 4.05 -4.99
C GLY A 64 -6.13 5.44 -4.68
N LEU A 65 -4.95 5.53 -4.04
CA LEU A 65 -4.27 6.81 -3.78
C LEU A 65 -3.99 7.58 -5.07
N TYR A 66 -3.51 6.90 -6.12
CA TYR A 66 -3.27 7.53 -7.42
C TYR A 66 -4.58 8.01 -8.07
N GLY A 67 -5.62 7.17 -8.06
CA GLY A 67 -6.95 7.53 -8.58
C GLY A 67 -7.57 8.72 -7.85
N SER A 68 -7.47 8.75 -6.52
CA SER A 68 -7.89 9.90 -5.70
C SER A 68 -7.09 11.15 -6.05
N ALA A 69 -5.78 11.05 -6.22
CA ALA A 69 -4.96 12.20 -6.61
C ALA A 69 -5.30 12.73 -8.01
N LEU A 70 -5.60 11.85 -8.97
CA LEU A 70 -6.10 12.25 -10.28
C LEU A 70 -7.45 12.97 -10.17
N LEU A 71 -8.38 12.42 -9.39
CA LEU A 71 -9.69 13.05 -9.15
C LEU A 71 -9.53 14.42 -8.50
N THR A 72 -8.74 14.53 -7.43
CA THR A 72 -8.42 15.79 -6.77
C THR A 72 -7.75 16.77 -7.74
N ASN A 73 -6.83 16.31 -8.59
CA ASN A 73 -6.18 17.16 -9.59
C ASN A 73 -7.18 17.74 -10.59
N VAL A 74 -8.21 16.99 -10.97
CA VAL A 74 -9.25 17.45 -11.90
C VAL A 74 -10.23 18.40 -11.20
N LEU A 75 -10.62 18.10 -9.96
CA LEU A 75 -11.62 18.89 -9.22
C LEU A 75 -11.10 20.22 -8.71
N PHE A 76 -9.82 20.30 -8.32
CA PHE A 76 -9.18 21.48 -7.74
C PHE A 76 -8.15 22.11 -8.68
N ARG A 77 -8.30 21.85 -9.98
CA ARG A 77 -7.49 22.46 -11.04
C ARG A 77 -7.82 23.93 -11.23
#